data_AF-A0A7K3TJB6-F1
#
_entry.id   AF-A0A7K3TJB6-F1
#
_cell.length_a   1.000
_cell.length_b   1.000
_cell.length_c   1.000
_cell.angle_alpha   90.00
_cell.angle_beta   90.00
_cell.angle_gamma   90.00
#
_symmetry.space_group_name_H-M   'P 1'
#
loop_
_entity.id
_entity.type
_entity.pdbx_description
1 polymer ?
#
loop_
_entity_poly.entity_id
_entity_poly.type
_entity_poly.pdbx_seq_one_letter_code
_entity_poly.pdbx_strand_id
1 'polypeptide(L)'
;MDPRLRGFVLRVDGGPLDVDAMNEALAATIGLHDFGSFATPNPGGTTIREVKYARWDRVPVRPLVPSAWNQNQNRERTTGEDRSDGIRLSAPGLVVPTSEPVGQHAEGSMDASGLTASVSAEPVGQPASRLVAGADVAPSPAYVTPTAESGLLALTIVADAFARNMVRSLVGASIKVGLGKRSVDWFRGKVAVPKREGETGPIAPQGLTLEHVAYPPDDQLAARAEAIRAKRTL
;
A
#
# COMPACT_ATOMS: atom_id res chain seq x y z
N MET A 1 -3.90 9.90 0.60
CA MET A 1 -2.75 9.92 -0.31
C MET A 1 -1.50 10.10 0.53
N ASP A 2 -0.64 9.09 0.49
CA ASP A 2 0.62 9.02 1.22
C ASP A 2 1.53 10.14 0.70
N PRO A 3 2.03 11.05 1.56
CA PRO A 3 2.93 12.11 1.16
C PRO A 3 4.15 11.61 0.36
N ARG A 4 4.61 10.38 0.62
CA ARG A 4 5.75 9.76 -0.08
C ARG A 4 5.46 9.44 -1.55
N LEU A 5 4.20 9.20 -1.89
CA LEU A 5 3.77 8.88 -3.25
C LEU A 5 3.41 10.13 -4.07
N ARG A 6 3.40 11.33 -3.46
CA ARG A 6 2.86 12.55 -4.09
C ARG A 6 3.48 12.90 -5.46
N GLY A 7 4.76 12.60 -5.66
CA GLY A 7 5.45 12.82 -6.94
C GLY A 7 5.27 11.69 -7.97
N PHE A 8 4.75 10.55 -7.55
CA PHE A 8 4.71 9.30 -8.31
C PHE A 8 3.30 8.77 -8.57
N VAL A 9 2.26 9.44 -8.07
CA VAL A 9 0.86 9.08 -8.35
C VAL A 9 0.05 10.31 -8.67
N LEU A 10 -0.92 10.16 -9.57
CA LEU A 10 -1.93 11.17 -9.79
C LEU A 10 -3.01 11.05 -8.70
N ARG A 11 -3.25 12.14 -7.98
CA ARG A 11 -4.45 12.24 -7.13
C ARG A 11 -5.68 12.46 -8.00
N VAL A 12 -6.64 11.56 -7.91
CA VAL A 12 -7.97 11.73 -8.52
C VAL A 12 -8.96 12.06 -7.41
N ASP A 13 -9.59 13.22 -7.52
CA ASP A 13 -10.71 13.62 -6.68
C ASP A 13 -12.02 13.36 -7.43
N GLY A 14 -13.11 13.11 -6.70
CA GLY A 14 -14.44 12.92 -7.28
C GLY A 14 -15.12 11.60 -6.98
N GLY A 15 -14.58 10.80 -6.05
CA GLY A 15 -15.20 9.56 -5.57
C GLY A 15 -14.53 8.30 -6.11
N PRO A 16 -15.10 7.11 -5.83
CA PRO A 16 -14.59 5.84 -6.32
C PRO A 16 -14.66 5.79 -7.85
N LEU A 17 -13.64 5.16 -8.46
CA LEU A 17 -13.60 4.92 -9.90
C LEU A 17 -14.18 3.53 -10.23
N ASP A 18 -15.07 3.50 -11.22
CA ASP A 18 -15.54 2.29 -11.86
C ASP A 18 -14.45 1.74 -12.81
N VAL A 19 -13.72 0.73 -12.33
CA VAL A 19 -12.60 0.12 -13.06
C VAL A 19 -13.09 -0.71 -14.24
N ASP A 20 -14.28 -1.29 -14.16
CA ASP A 20 -14.83 -2.13 -15.21
C ASP A 20 -15.23 -1.26 -16.41
N ALA A 21 -15.93 -0.15 -16.17
CA ALA A 21 -16.23 0.82 -17.22
C ALA A 21 -14.96 1.43 -17.85
N MET A 22 -13.92 1.69 -17.04
CA MET A 22 -12.62 2.16 -17.53
C MET A 22 -11.94 1.13 -18.44
N ASN A 23 -11.96 -0.14 -18.08
CA ASN A 23 -11.41 -1.24 -18.88
C ASN A 23 -12.23 -1.49 -20.15
N GLU A 24 -13.56 -1.40 -20.07
CA GLU A 24 -14.44 -1.52 -21.25
C GLU A 24 -14.17 -0.41 -22.28
N ALA A 25 -13.93 0.82 -21.82
CA ALA A 25 -13.54 1.93 -22.68
C ALA A 25 -12.15 1.71 -23.31
N LEU A 26 -11.16 1.28 -22.51
CA LEU A 26 -9.80 1.04 -23.00
C LEU A 26 -9.70 -0.11 -24.01
N ALA A 27 -10.59 -1.10 -23.94
CA ALA A 27 -10.62 -2.19 -24.91
C ALA A 27 -10.73 -1.69 -26.36
N ALA A 28 -11.41 -0.55 -26.57
CA ALA A 28 -11.54 0.07 -27.89
C ALA A 28 -10.21 0.61 -28.45
N THR A 29 -9.20 0.79 -27.61
CA THR A 29 -7.88 1.28 -28.04
C THR A 29 -6.98 0.20 -28.62
N ILE A 30 -7.29 -1.08 -28.37
CA ILE A 30 -6.48 -2.22 -28.82
C ILE A 30 -6.54 -2.32 -30.34
N GLY A 31 -5.39 -2.56 -30.97
CA GLY A 31 -5.21 -2.59 -32.42
C GLY A 31 -4.64 -1.29 -32.99
N LEU A 32 -4.72 -1.17 -34.31
CA LEU A 32 -4.20 -0.04 -35.08
C LEU A 32 -5.26 1.07 -35.18
N HIS A 33 -4.97 2.24 -34.60
CA HIS A 33 -5.89 3.38 -34.59
C HIS A 33 -5.15 4.70 -34.81
N ASP A 34 -5.89 5.70 -35.30
CA ASP A 34 -5.45 7.09 -35.26
C ASP A 34 -5.86 7.70 -33.90
N PHE A 35 -4.85 7.99 -33.07
CA PHE A 35 -5.06 8.59 -31.75
C PHE A 35 -5.16 10.11 -31.79
N GLY A 36 -5.59 10.74 -32.89
CA GLY A 36 -5.71 12.19 -33.04
C GLY A 36 -6.60 12.88 -31.99
N SER A 37 -7.57 12.16 -31.41
CA SER A 37 -8.38 12.64 -30.27
C SER A 37 -7.62 12.69 -28.94
N PHE A 38 -6.50 11.95 -28.83
CA PHE A 38 -5.72 11.75 -27.62
C PHE A 38 -4.27 12.23 -27.74
N ALA A 39 -3.82 12.63 -28.93
CA ALA A 39 -2.41 12.89 -29.16
C ALA A 39 -2.19 14.10 -30.03
N THR A 40 -1.01 14.69 -29.89
CA THR A 40 -0.49 15.70 -30.81
C THR A 40 0.51 15.02 -31.74
N PRO A 41 0.40 15.16 -33.07
CA PRO A 41 1.43 14.66 -33.98
C PRO A 41 2.74 15.41 -33.71
N ASN A 42 3.85 14.68 -33.74
CA ASN A 42 5.16 15.31 -33.81
C ASN A 42 5.32 15.97 -35.20
N PRO A 43 6.20 16.98 -35.35
CA PRO A 43 6.49 17.57 -36.67
C PRO A 43 6.80 16.47 -37.71
N GLY A 44 6.05 16.45 -38.81
CA GLY A 44 6.17 15.45 -39.88
C GLY A 44 5.65 14.03 -39.55
N GLY A 45 5.19 13.78 -38.31
CA GLY A 45 4.71 12.48 -37.86
C GLY A 45 3.18 12.34 -37.88
N THR A 46 2.70 11.11 -37.67
CA THR A 46 1.27 10.79 -37.52
C THR A 46 0.93 10.41 -36.07
N THR A 47 -0.36 10.41 -35.75
CA THR A 47 -0.94 9.92 -34.50
C THR A 47 -1.38 8.46 -34.57
N ILE A 48 -1.10 7.77 -35.68
CA ILE A 48 -1.43 6.36 -35.89
C ILE A 48 -0.47 5.47 -35.10
N ARG A 49 -1.00 4.65 -34.19
CA ARG A 49 -0.25 3.71 -33.34
C ARG A 49 -0.99 2.39 -33.21
N GLU A 50 -0.26 1.34 -32.89
CA GLU A 50 -0.81 0.04 -32.56
C GLU A 50 -0.67 -0.19 -31.05
N VAL A 51 -1.80 -0.24 -30.34
CA VAL A 51 -1.82 -0.64 -28.93
C VAL A 51 -2.04 -2.14 -28.87
N LYS A 52 -1.14 -2.84 -28.19
CA LYS A 52 -1.13 -4.30 -28.06
C LYS A 52 -1.80 -4.78 -26.79
N TYR A 53 -1.72 -3.96 -25.74
CA TYR A 53 -2.28 -4.26 -24.43
C TYR A 53 -2.58 -2.97 -23.69
N ALA A 54 -3.70 -2.91 -22.98
CA ALA A 54 -4.06 -1.81 -22.08
C ALA A 54 -5.03 -2.33 -21.02
N ARG A 55 -4.70 -2.15 -19.73
CA ARG A 55 -5.57 -2.58 -18.63
C ARG A 55 -5.34 -1.77 -17.35
N TRP A 56 -6.43 -1.45 -16.66
CA TRP A 56 -6.43 -0.96 -15.29
C TRP A 56 -6.57 -2.11 -14.31
N ASP A 57 -5.70 -2.12 -13.31
CA ASP A 57 -5.77 -3.06 -12.19
C ASP A 57 -5.73 -2.31 -10.85
N ARG A 58 -6.46 -2.85 -9.87
CA ARG A 58 -6.34 -2.40 -8.47
C ARG A 58 -5.02 -2.92 -7.91
N VAL A 59 -4.19 -2.02 -7.41
CA VAL A 59 -2.93 -2.41 -6.77
C VAL A 59 -3.28 -3.07 -5.43
N PRO A 60 -2.89 -4.33 -5.20
CA PRO A 60 -3.17 -5.01 -3.95
C PRO A 60 -2.40 -4.33 -2.83
N VAL A 61 -3.06 -4.16 -1.68
CA VAL A 61 -2.42 -3.56 -0.53
C VAL A 61 -1.76 -4.65 0.32
N ARG A 62 -0.48 -4.45 0.65
CA ARG A 62 0.23 -5.30 1.60
C ARG A 62 0.44 -4.51 2.89
N PRO A 63 0.07 -5.06 4.06
CA PRO A 63 0.43 -4.46 5.35
C PRO A 63 1.95 -4.31 5.46
N LEU A 64 2.41 -3.15 5.95
CA LEU A 64 3.85 -2.89 6.16
C LEU A 64 4.44 -3.77 7.27
N VAL A 65 3.60 -4.21 8.20
CA VAL A 65 3.95 -5.14 9.27
C VAL A 65 3.09 -6.39 9.10
N PRO A 66 3.70 -7.59 8.97
CA PRO A 66 2.97 -8.84 9.02
C PRO A 66 2.20 -8.95 10.35
N SER A 67 0.94 -9.37 10.30
CA SER A 67 0.05 -9.49 11.47
C SER A 67 0.52 -10.50 12.53
N ALA A 68 1.63 -11.21 12.30
CA ALA A 68 2.24 -12.14 13.26
C ALA A 68 2.64 -11.48 14.59
N TRP A 69 2.93 -10.18 14.61
CA TRP A 69 3.20 -9.44 15.84
C TRP A 69 1.98 -9.31 16.77
N ASN A 70 0.76 -9.36 16.22
CA ASN A 70 -0.48 -9.25 17.00
C ASN A 70 -0.85 -10.53 17.76
N GLN A 71 -0.36 -11.70 17.35
CA GLN A 71 -0.74 -12.96 17.98
C GLN A 71 0.12 -13.29 19.20
N ASN A 72 1.40 -12.91 19.19
CA ASN A 72 2.33 -13.28 20.26
C ASN A 72 2.11 -12.48 21.56
N GLN A 73 1.61 -11.24 21.50
CA GLN A 73 1.32 -10.47 22.73
C GLN A 73 0.17 -11.04 23.56
N ASN A 74 -0.71 -11.85 22.96
CA ASN A 74 -1.83 -12.47 23.68
C ASN A 74 -1.44 -13.80 24.34
N ARG A 75 -0.29 -14.38 23.99
CA ARG A 75 0.21 -15.64 24.57
C ARG A 75 1.08 -15.41 25.81
N GLU A 76 1.80 -14.29 25.87
CA GLU A 76 2.69 -13.98 26.99
C GLU A 76 1.96 -13.44 28.24
N ARG A 77 0.65 -13.15 28.15
CA ARG A 77 -0.17 -12.74 29.31
C ARG A 77 -0.96 -13.88 29.97
N THR A 78 -1.10 -15.03 29.31
CA THR A 78 -1.89 -16.16 29.84
C THR A 78 -1.12 -17.09 30.78
N THR A 79 0.18 -16.87 30.95
CA THR A 79 0.99 -17.61 31.92
C THR A 79 1.48 -16.61 32.96
N GLY A 80 0.68 -16.43 34.01
CA GLY A 80 1.00 -15.49 35.08
C GLY A 80 2.28 -15.88 35.79
N GLU A 81 3.23 -14.94 35.84
CA GLU A 81 4.04 -14.75 37.02
C GLU A 81 4.25 -13.25 37.23
N ASP A 82 3.71 -12.79 38.36
CA ASP A 82 3.77 -11.41 38.83
C ASP A 82 5.23 -11.02 39.09
N ARG A 83 5.77 -10.15 38.24
CA ARG A 83 6.94 -9.34 38.58
C ARG A 83 6.67 -7.91 38.15
N SER A 84 6.19 -7.13 39.11
CA SER A 84 6.25 -5.68 39.09
C SER A 84 7.71 -5.22 38.98
N ASP A 85 8.14 -4.77 37.81
CA ASP A 85 9.26 -3.85 37.67
C ASP A 85 9.12 -3.05 36.36
N GLY A 86 9.33 -1.74 36.48
CA GLY A 86 9.03 -0.75 35.44
C GLY A 86 9.80 -0.96 34.13
N ILE A 87 9.18 -0.50 33.04
CA ILE A 87 9.75 -0.50 31.68
C ILE A 87 11.04 0.32 31.68
N ARG A 88 12.20 -0.36 31.69
CA ARG A 88 13.48 0.23 31.29
C ARG A 88 13.66 0.02 29.79
N LEU A 89 13.72 1.12 29.04
CA LEU A 89 14.19 1.14 27.66
C LEU A 89 15.72 0.92 27.67
N SER A 90 16.16 -0.32 27.48
CA SER A 90 17.55 -0.63 27.16
C SER A 90 17.65 -0.97 25.67
N ALA A 91 18.37 -0.13 24.93
CA ALA A 91 18.84 -0.46 23.58
C ALA A 91 19.72 -1.72 23.64
N PRO A 92 19.75 -2.57 22.59
CA PRO A 92 20.50 -3.82 22.65
C PRO A 92 22.00 -3.52 22.63
N GLY A 93 22.62 -3.60 23.81
CA GLY A 93 24.06 -3.66 23.98
C GLY A 93 24.55 -5.07 23.68
N LEU A 94 25.57 -5.15 22.83
CA LEU A 94 26.40 -6.33 22.57
C LEU A 94 26.88 -6.94 23.91
N VAL A 95 26.58 -8.21 24.18
CA VAL A 95 27.08 -8.91 25.37
C VAL A 95 28.18 -9.90 24.98
N VAL A 96 29.36 -9.71 25.56
CA VAL A 96 30.47 -10.67 25.60
C VAL A 96 30.36 -11.47 26.91
N PRO A 97 30.58 -12.80 26.93
CA PRO A 97 30.29 -13.62 28.10
C PRO A 97 31.51 -13.77 29.02
N THR A 98 31.30 -13.76 30.35
CA THR A 98 32.11 -14.59 31.27
C THR A 98 31.31 -15.03 32.50
N SER A 99 31.12 -16.35 32.55
CA SER A 99 31.12 -17.32 33.68
C SER A 99 30.33 -17.09 34.98
N GLU A 100 29.68 -18.19 35.36
CA GLU A 100 28.79 -18.52 36.48
C GLU A 100 29.32 -18.36 37.93
N PRO A 101 28.41 -18.39 38.93
CA PRO A 101 28.69 -18.17 40.35
C PRO A 101 28.95 -19.48 41.12
N VAL A 102 29.59 -19.37 42.28
CA VAL A 102 29.62 -20.44 43.30
C VAL A 102 29.35 -19.81 44.67
N GLY A 103 28.23 -20.18 45.28
CA GLY A 103 27.85 -19.77 46.63
C GLY A 103 28.46 -20.66 47.71
N GLN A 104 28.13 -20.39 48.99
CA GLN A 104 27.72 -21.37 50.02
C GLN A 104 27.73 -20.80 51.46
N HIS A 105 26.72 -21.24 52.25
CA HIS A 105 26.69 -21.61 53.69
C HIS A 105 27.13 -20.58 54.77
N ALA A 106 26.71 -20.57 56.05
CA ALA A 106 25.62 -21.14 56.86
C ALA A 106 25.74 -20.54 58.31
N GLU A 107 24.71 -20.76 59.16
CA GLU A 107 24.75 -20.96 60.64
C GLU A 107 24.77 -19.83 61.72
N GLY A 108 24.01 -20.13 62.80
CA GLY A 108 24.14 -19.66 64.21
C GLY A 108 22.96 -18.81 64.72
N SER A 109 22.44 -18.84 65.97
CA SER A 109 22.57 -19.64 67.21
C SER A 109 21.67 -18.95 68.29
N MET A 110 21.07 -19.71 69.24
CA MET A 110 20.72 -19.43 70.68
C MET A 110 20.15 -18.05 71.12
N ASP A 111 19.36 -17.83 72.18
CA ASP A 111 18.66 -18.57 73.24
C ASP A 111 17.88 -17.52 74.12
N ALA A 112 17.24 -17.96 75.20
CA ALA A 112 16.06 -17.40 75.87
C ALA A 112 16.24 -16.16 76.79
N SER A 113 15.16 -15.39 77.00
CA SER A 113 14.50 -15.15 78.32
C SER A 113 13.58 -13.91 78.34
N GLY A 114 12.38 -14.02 78.93
CA GLY A 114 11.79 -12.93 79.71
C GLY A 114 10.35 -12.48 79.44
N LEU A 115 9.47 -12.89 80.37
CA LEU A 115 8.27 -12.21 80.89
C LEU A 115 6.90 -12.29 80.17
N THR A 116 5.93 -12.64 81.02
CA THR A 116 4.49 -12.85 80.88
C THR A 116 3.67 -11.55 80.91
N ALA A 117 2.57 -11.47 80.14
CA ALA A 117 1.30 -10.87 80.57
C ALA A 117 0.15 -11.26 79.63
N SER A 118 -0.92 -11.82 80.19
CA SER A 118 -2.20 -12.08 79.52
C SER A 118 -3.10 -10.85 79.57
N VAL A 119 -3.67 -10.44 78.44
CA VAL A 119 -4.90 -9.62 78.38
C VAL A 119 -5.74 -10.10 77.20
N SER A 120 -6.96 -10.54 77.50
CA SER A 120 -8.02 -10.81 76.55
C SER A 120 -8.53 -9.50 75.92
N ALA A 121 -8.67 -9.47 74.60
CA ALA A 121 -9.49 -8.50 73.87
C ALA A 121 -10.19 -9.21 72.71
N GLU A 122 -11.51 -9.02 72.62
CA GLU A 122 -12.42 -9.66 71.67
C GLU A 122 -12.14 -9.30 70.21
N PRO A 123 -12.51 -10.16 69.23
CA PRO A 123 -12.26 -9.89 67.82
C PRO A 123 -13.18 -8.79 67.29
N VAL A 124 -12.58 -7.64 66.95
CA VAL A 124 -13.21 -6.61 66.12
C VAL A 124 -13.45 -7.19 64.73
N GLY A 125 -14.70 -7.06 64.26
CA GLY A 125 -15.23 -7.66 63.05
C GLY A 125 -14.44 -7.32 61.77
N GLN A 126 -14.41 -8.32 60.89
CA GLN A 126 -13.92 -8.27 59.52
C GLN A 126 -14.42 -7.04 58.74
N PRO A 127 -13.58 -6.33 57.97
CA PRO A 127 -14.06 -5.65 56.78
C PRO A 127 -14.29 -6.70 55.69
N ALA A 128 -15.55 -6.86 55.29
CA ALA A 128 -15.94 -7.64 54.12
C ALA A 128 -15.15 -7.16 52.90
N SER A 129 -14.31 -8.04 52.34
CA SER A 129 -13.67 -7.84 51.05
C SER A 129 -14.75 -7.70 49.98
N ARG A 130 -15.00 -6.46 49.56
CA ARG A 130 -15.85 -6.18 48.40
C ARG A 130 -15.09 -6.66 47.17
N LEU A 131 -15.56 -7.76 46.59
CA LEU A 131 -15.14 -8.23 45.27
C LEU A 131 -15.42 -7.09 44.26
N VAL A 132 -14.39 -6.36 43.86
CA VAL A 132 -14.46 -5.54 42.65
C VAL A 132 -14.39 -6.53 41.51
N ALA A 133 -15.55 -6.82 40.90
CA ALA A 133 -15.62 -7.53 39.64
C ALA A 133 -14.59 -6.90 38.69
N GLY A 134 -13.68 -7.74 38.17
CA GLY A 134 -12.63 -7.31 37.26
C GLY A 134 -13.24 -6.44 36.18
N ALA A 135 -12.74 -5.20 36.07
CA ALA A 135 -12.98 -4.42 34.88
C ALA A 135 -12.51 -5.28 33.71
N ASP A 136 -13.43 -5.64 32.81
CA ASP A 136 -13.07 -6.15 31.49
C ASP A 136 -12.15 -5.10 30.86
N VAL A 137 -10.84 -5.32 30.99
CA VAL A 137 -9.84 -4.55 30.26
C VAL A 137 -10.04 -4.95 28.82
N ALA A 138 -10.86 -4.17 28.11
CA ALA A 138 -11.00 -4.28 26.67
C ALA A 138 -9.57 -4.34 26.09
N PRO A 139 -9.23 -5.34 25.26
CA PRO A 139 -7.90 -5.43 24.68
C PRO A 139 -7.62 -4.09 24.01
N SER A 140 -6.51 -3.45 24.42
CA SER A 140 -6.02 -2.25 23.74
C SER A 140 -6.02 -2.57 22.25
N PRO A 141 -6.67 -1.75 21.40
CA PRO A 141 -6.74 -2.05 19.98
C PRO A 141 -5.30 -2.22 19.52
N ALA A 142 -4.98 -3.46 19.14
CA ALA A 142 -3.73 -3.80 18.52
C ALA A 142 -3.36 -2.69 17.55
N TYR A 143 -2.12 -2.18 17.63
CA TYR A 143 -1.68 -1.12 16.73
C TYR A 143 -1.93 -1.57 15.29
N VAL A 144 -2.98 -1.03 14.67
CA VAL A 144 -3.33 -1.35 13.29
C VAL A 144 -2.29 -0.63 12.45
N THR A 145 -1.35 -1.40 11.92
CA THR A 145 -0.39 -0.85 10.97
C THR A 145 -1.18 -0.33 9.78
N PRO A 146 -1.10 0.98 9.46
CA PRO A 146 -1.75 1.50 8.28
C PRO A 146 -1.21 0.74 7.07
N THR A 147 -2.09 -0.01 6.41
CA THR A 147 -1.79 -0.54 5.08
C THR A 147 -1.50 0.65 4.18
N ALA A 148 -0.41 0.58 3.40
CA ALA A 148 -0.05 1.62 2.44
C ALA A 148 -1.13 1.68 1.33
N GLU A 149 -2.19 2.41 1.63
CA GLU A 149 -3.28 2.91 0.78
C GLU A 149 -4.08 1.87 -0.03
N SER A 150 -5.23 1.47 0.52
CA SER A 150 -6.37 1.00 -0.26
C SER A 150 -6.83 2.09 -1.22
N GLY A 151 -6.65 1.91 -2.52
CA GLY A 151 -7.24 2.79 -3.54
C GLY A 151 -6.38 3.10 -4.77
N LEU A 152 -5.14 2.60 -4.85
CA LEU A 152 -4.31 2.79 -6.03
C LEU A 152 -4.82 1.96 -7.22
N LEU A 153 -4.88 2.61 -8.38
CA LEU A 153 -5.12 1.98 -9.68
C LEU A 153 -3.88 2.16 -10.55
N ALA A 154 -3.48 1.12 -11.26
CA ALA A 154 -2.38 1.14 -12.21
C ALA A 154 -2.90 0.85 -13.62
N LEU A 155 -2.54 1.69 -14.59
CA LEU A 155 -2.72 1.40 -16.01
C LEU A 155 -1.41 0.85 -16.57
N THR A 156 -1.44 -0.37 -17.06
CA THR A 156 -0.37 -0.92 -17.89
C THR A 156 -0.79 -0.82 -19.35
N ILE A 157 0.03 -0.18 -20.19
CA ILE A 157 -0.21 -0.04 -21.62
C ILE A 157 1.06 -0.38 -22.42
N VAL A 158 0.90 -1.20 -23.46
CA VAL A 158 1.96 -1.63 -24.37
C VAL A 158 1.55 -1.28 -25.79
N ALA A 159 2.45 -0.62 -26.52
CA ALA A 159 2.23 -0.23 -27.90
C ALA A 159 3.52 -0.38 -28.71
N ASP A 160 3.40 -0.31 -30.04
CA ASP A 160 4.55 -0.23 -30.92
C ASP A 160 5.35 1.08 -30.76
N ALA A 161 4.63 2.17 -30.50
CA ALA A 161 5.13 3.48 -30.12
C ALA A 161 4.00 4.31 -29.48
N PHE A 162 4.36 5.44 -28.84
CA PHE A 162 3.37 6.40 -28.30
C PHE A 162 3.51 7.75 -28.99
N ALA A 163 2.37 8.38 -29.33
CA ALA A 163 2.36 9.76 -29.81
C ALA A 163 2.43 10.75 -28.62
N ARG A 164 2.80 12.01 -28.89
CA ARG A 164 2.94 13.02 -27.83
C ARG A 164 1.61 13.20 -27.11
N ASN A 165 1.67 13.19 -25.78
CA ASN A 165 0.53 13.28 -24.85
C ASN A 165 -0.45 12.09 -24.84
N MET A 166 -0.33 11.13 -25.76
CA MET A 166 -1.25 10.00 -25.95
C MET A 166 -1.65 9.32 -24.64
N VAL A 167 -0.69 8.82 -23.88
CA VAL A 167 -0.97 8.05 -22.65
C VAL A 167 -1.65 8.92 -21.59
N ARG A 168 -1.21 10.17 -21.42
CA ARG A 168 -1.81 11.11 -20.45
C ARG A 168 -3.24 11.49 -20.84
N SER A 169 -3.54 11.56 -22.13
CA SER A 169 -4.90 11.82 -22.61
C SER A 169 -5.81 10.60 -22.48
N LEU A 170 -5.30 9.40 -22.76
CA LEU A 170 -6.02 8.14 -22.54
C LEU A 170 -6.37 7.95 -21.06
N VAL A 171 -5.42 8.22 -20.15
CA VAL A 171 -5.67 8.18 -18.71
C VAL A 171 -6.74 9.19 -18.31
N GLY A 172 -6.67 10.43 -18.80
CA GLY A 172 -7.66 11.47 -18.49
C GLY A 172 -9.07 11.12 -18.97
N ALA A 173 -9.19 10.57 -20.17
CA ALA A 173 -10.45 10.11 -20.70
C ALA A 173 -11.00 8.90 -19.92
N SER A 174 -10.13 7.94 -19.55
CA SER A 174 -10.51 6.79 -18.72
C SER A 174 -11.06 7.24 -17.36
N ILE A 175 -10.37 8.17 -16.69
CA ILE A 175 -10.83 8.72 -15.39
C ILE A 175 -12.20 9.38 -15.52
N LYS A 176 -12.48 10.10 -16.63
CA LYS A 176 -13.81 10.69 -16.85
C LYS A 176 -14.90 9.63 -16.99
N VAL A 177 -14.59 8.50 -17.62
CA VAL A 177 -15.50 7.35 -17.69
C VAL A 177 -15.69 6.72 -16.32
N GLY A 178 -14.61 6.44 -15.59
CA GLY A 178 -14.66 5.84 -14.26
C GLY A 178 -15.37 6.70 -13.21
N LEU A 179 -15.39 8.02 -13.38
CA LEU A 179 -16.16 8.96 -12.55
C LEU A 179 -17.62 9.13 -13.03
N GLY A 180 -18.05 8.45 -14.09
CA GLY A 180 -19.37 8.61 -14.70
C GLY A 180 -19.61 9.96 -15.39
N LYS A 181 -18.57 10.77 -15.57
CA LYS A 181 -18.67 12.10 -16.24
C LYS A 181 -18.80 11.98 -17.75
N ARG A 182 -18.40 10.84 -18.31
CA ARG A 182 -18.52 10.48 -19.73
C ARG A 182 -18.87 8.99 -19.84
N SER A 183 -19.54 8.60 -20.92
CA SER A 183 -19.89 7.19 -21.17
C SER A 183 -18.73 6.43 -21.83
N VAL A 184 -18.79 5.10 -21.77
CA VAL A 184 -17.92 4.21 -22.56
C VAL A 184 -18.05 4.50 -24.05
N ASP A 185 -19.27 4.70 -24.56
CA ASP A 185 -19.50 5.01 -25.97
C ASP A 185 -18.92 6.36 -26.41
N TRP A 186 -18.91 7.35 -25.52
CA TRP A 186 -18.19 8.60 -25.78
C TRP A 186 -16.70 8.33 -26.02
N PHE A 187 -16.08 7.48 -25.19
CA PHE A 187 -14.67 7.12 -25.37
C PHE A 187 -14.45 6.37 -26.68
N ARG A 188 -15.30 5.37 -26.99
CA ARG A 188 -15.26 4.63 -28.26
C ARG A 188 -15.37 5.55 -29.46
N GLY A 189 -16.28 6.53 -29.40
CA GLY A 189 -16.42 7.55 -30.44
C GLY A 189 -15.16 8.38 -30.65
N LYS A 190 -14.42 8.71 -29.58
CA LYS A 190 -13.14 9.43 -29.69
C LYS A 190 -12.05 8.59 -30.36
N VAL A 191 -12.08 7.26 -30.23
CA VAL A 191 -11.16 6.35 -30.94
C VAL A 191 -11.58 6.20 -32.40
N ALA A 192 -12.87 5.96 -32.65
CA ALA A 192 -13.40 5.71 -33.99
C ALA A 192 -13.36 6.93 -34.91
N VAL A 193 -13.58 8.13 -34.36
CA VAL A 193 -13.60 9.40 -35.10
C VAL A 193 -12.51 10.32 -34.52
N PRO A 194 -11.27 10.25 -35.02
CA PRO A 194 -10.15 11.03 -34.50
C PRO A 194 -10.38 12.52 -34.76
N LYS A 195 -10.66 13.28 -33.69
CA LYS A 195 -10.86 14.72 -33.77
C LYS A 195 -10.28 15.43 -32.55
N ARG A 196 -9.46 16.44 -32.80
CA ARG A 196 -8.81 17.22 -31.77
C ARG A 196 -9.76 18.27 -31.20
N GLU A 197 -10.24 18.02 -29.98
CA GLU A 197 -11.25 18.88 -29.32
C GLU A 197 -10.87 19.27 -27.88
N GLY A 198 -9.70 18.81 -27.39
CA GLY A 198 -9.22 19.14 -26.04
C GLY A 198 -9.95 18.44 -24.89
N GLU A 199 -11.11 17.82 -25.14
CA GLU A 199 -11.93 17.17 -24.12
C GLU A 199 -11.27 15.98 -23.43
N THR A 200 -10.27 15.35 -24.02
CA THR A 200 -9.52 14.26 -23.40
C THR A 200 -8.42 14.80 -22.47
N GLY A 201 -8.00 16.06 -22.67
CA GLY A 201 -6.88 16.71 -21.98
C GLY A 201 -5.56 15.95 -22.16
N PRO A 202 -4.41 16.44 -21.69
CA PRO A 202 -3.47 15.54 -21.03
C PRO A 202 -3.49 15.81 -19.53
N ILE A 203 -3.70 14.77 -18.72
CA ILE A 203 -3.60 14.88 -17.25
C ILE A 203 -2.19 15.25 -16.82
N ALA A 204 -1.95 15.60 -15.56
CA ALA A 204 -0.61 15.84 -15.04
C ALA A 204 0.34 14.63 -15.29
N PRO A 205 1.65 14.84 -15.51
CA PRO A 205 2.56 13.76 -15.89
C PRO A 205 2.95 12.85 -14.71
N GLN A 206 2.72 13.29 -13.47
CA GLN A 206 3.03 12.50 -12.28
C GLN A 206 2.31 11.14 -12.30
N GLY A 207 3.07 10.09 -12.04
CA GLY A 207 2.61 8.70 -12.09
C GLY A 207 2.66 8.02 -13.44
N LEU A 208 3.14 8.70 -14.49
CA LEU A 208 3.57 8.00 -15.70
C LEU A 208 5.03 7.56 -15.54
N THR A 209 5.27 6.26 -15.70
CA THR A 209 6.62 5.66 -15.65
C THR A 209 6.81 4.75 -16.85
N LEU A 210 7.98 4.83 -17.49
CA LEU A 210 8.39 3.87 -18.50
C LEU A 210 8.96 2.64 -17.81
N GLU A 211 8.30 1.50 -17.97
CA GLU A 211 8.69 0.25 -17.30
C GLU A 211 9.62 -0.61 -18.15
N HIS A 212 9.33 -0.78 -19.43
CA HIS A 212 10.04 -1.73 -20.29
C HIS A 212 10.11 -1.27 -21.75
N VAL A 213 11.22 -1.59 -22.42
CA VAL A 213 11.41 -1.43 -23.87
C VAL A 213 11.92 -2.74 -24.44
N ALA A 214 11.15 -3.35 -25.35
CA ALA A 214 11.55 -4.57 -26.03
C ALA A 214 12.41 -4.28 -27.25
N TYR A 215 13.60 -4.90 -27.31
CA TYR A 215 14.48 -4.84 -28.48
C TYR A 215 14.48 -6.20 -29.19
N PRO A 216 14.42 -6.22 -30.54
CA PRO A 216 14.66 -7.43 -31.30
C PRO A 216 16.16 -7.83 -31.22
N PRO A 217 16.54 -9.00 -31.75
CA PRO A 217 17.94 -9.36 -31.95
C PRO A 217 18.71 -8.30 -32.76
N ASP A 218 20.04 -8.24 -32.54
CA ASP A 218 20.89 -7.16 -33.06
C ASP A 218 20.84 -7.02 -34.59
N ASP A 219 20.75 -8.15 -35.30
CA ASP A 219 20.65 -8.21 -36.77
C ASP A 219 19.33 -7.63 -37.31
N GLN A 220 18.31 -7.50 -36.47
CA GLN A 220 16.99 -6.97 -36.81
C GLN A 220 16.78 -5.53 -36.34
N LEU A 221 17.72 -4.93 -35.59
CA LEU A 221 17.57 -3.58 -35.03
C LEU A 221 17.38 -2.52 -36.12
N ALA A 222 18.17 -2.57 -37.20
CA ALA A 222 18.09 -1.61 -38.30
C ALA A 222 16.74 -1.66 -39.00
N ALA A 223 16.30 -2.86 -39.39
CA ALA A 223 14.99 -3.07 -40.03
C ALA A 223 13.84 -2.63 -39.11
N ARG A 224 13.94 -2.89 -37.80
CA ARG A 224 12.95 -2.45 -36.82
C ARG A 224 12.89 -0.93 -36.71
N ALA A 225 14.03 -0.25 -36.71
CA ALA A 225 14.09 1.21 -36.64
C ALA A 225 13.48 1.86 -37.89
N GLU A 226 13.74 1.30 -39.08
CA GLU A 226 13.11 1.76 -40.33
C GLU A 226 11.59 1.60 -40.30
N ALA A 227 11.10 0.42 -39.89
CA ALA A 227 9.67 0.15 -39.79
C ALA A 227 8.94 1.07 -38.80
N ILE A 228 9.58 1.46 -37.69
CA ILE A 228 9.00 2.40 -36.71
C ILE A 228 8.96 3.84 -37.26
N ARG A 229 9.96 4.24 -38.04
CA ARG A 229 10.06 5.60 -38.62
C ARG A 229 9.18 5.77 -39.86
N ALA A 230 8.81 4.69 -40.53
CA ALA A 230 7.94 4.72 -41.69
C ALA A 230 6.61 5.43 -41.36
N LYS A 231 6.21 6.35 -42.24
CA LYS A 231 4.95 7.07 -42.09
C LYS A 231 3.79 6.11 -42.31
N ARG A 232 2.91 5.98 -41.31
CA ARG A 232 1.75 5.09 -41.36
C ARG A 232 0.54 5.75 -42.01
N THR A 233 -0.31 4.93 -42.61
CA THR A 233 -1.64 5.27 -43.16
C THR A 233 -2.66 4.24 -42.67
N LEU A 234 -3.91 4.67 -42.46
CA LEU A 234 -5.06 3.79 -42.18
C LEU A 234 -5.85 3.53 -43.46
#